data_AF-A0A8S3JA34-F1
#
_entry.id   AF-A0A8S3JA34-F1
#
_cell.length_a   1.000
_cell.length_b   1.000
_cell.length_c   1.000
_cell.angle_alpha   90.00
_cell.angle_beta   90.00
_cell.angle_gamma   90.00
#
_symmetry.space_group_name_H-M   'P 1'
#
loop_
_entity.id
_entity.type
_entity.pdbx_description
1 polymer ?
#
loop_
_entity_poly.entity_id
_entity_poly.type
_entity_poly.pdbx_seq_one_letter_code
_entity_poly.pdbx_strand_id
1 'polypeptide(L)'
;SSYCAKYNPCLNNGTCHDEGESYRCQCSENFMGHRCERMEKSCSTPQCFNGGVCVNTATSFKCICPIDYEGQRCDQKWNDCASNSCLHGSTCVDGVASYTCQCQRGFTGKYCEISKIRK
;
A
#
# COMPACT_ATOMS: atom_id res chain seq x y z
N SER A 1 -4.72 -38.77 -23.61
CA SER A 1 -5.71 -38.89 -22.51
C SER A 1 -5.96 -37.49 -21.98
N SER A 2 -7.22 -37.06 -21.82
CA SER A 2 -7.51 -35.73 -21.23
C SER A 2 -7.23 -35.76 -19.73
N TYR A 3 -6.34 -34.89 -19.27
CA TYR A 3 -5.99 -34.70 -17.86
C TYR A 3 -7.11 -33.96 -17.13
N CYS A 4 -7.70 -32.94 -17.79
CA CYS A 4 -8.82 -32.16 -17.26
C CYS A 4 -10.05 -33.01 -16.96
N ALA A 5 -10.46 -33.87 -17.91
CA ALA A 5 -11.64 -34.74 -17.74
C ALA A 5 -11.46 -35.77 -16.62
N LYS A 6 -10.21 -36.19 -16.36
CA LYS A 6 -9.92 -37.22 -15.37
C LYS A 6 -9.79 -36.67 -13.94
N TYR A 7 -9.15 -35.51 -13.77
CA TYR A 7 -8.76 -35.03 -12.44
C TYR A 7 -9.40 -33.71 -12.02
N ASN A 8 -9.97 -32.95 -12.95
CA ASN A 8 -10.52 -31.61 -12.73
C ASN A 8 -9.68 -30.75 -11.76
N PRO A 9 -8.42 -30.43 -12.11
CA PRO A 9 -7.44 -29.91 -11.15
C PRO A 9 -7.68 -28.45 -10.72
N CYS A 10 -8.45 -27.68 -11.50
CA CYS A 10 -8.64 -26.24 -11.30
C CYS A 10 -9.67 -25.95 -10.20
N LEU A 11 -9.28 -25.17 -9.20
CA LEU A 11 -10.11 -24.76 -8.08
C LEU A 11 -10.81 -23.43 -8.37
N ASN A 12 -11.70 -23.00 -7.47
CA ASN A 12 -12.33 -21.68 -7.46
C ASN A 12 -12.92 -21.27 -8.82
N ASN A 13 -13.66 -22.19 -9.43
CA ASN A 13 -14.31 -22.00 -10.72
C ASN A 13 -13.31 -21.67 -11.86
N GLY A 14 -12.07 -22.14 -11.76
CA GLY A 14 -11.10 -22.07 -12.85
C GLY A 14 -11.46 -23.02 -13.99
N THR A 15 -11.24 -22.59 -15.22
CA THR A 15 -11.44 -23.42 -16.42
C THR A 15 -10.17 -24.21 -16.72
N CYS A 16 -10.29 -25.54 -16.83
CA CYS A 16 -9.17 -26.41 -17.18
C CYS A 16 -9.00 -26.54 -18.68
N HIS A 17 -7.76 -26.42 -19.17
CA HIS A 17 -7.39 -26.66 -20.56
C HIS A 17 -6.31 -27.74 -20.62
N ASP A 18 -6.52 -28.77 -21.44
CA ASP A 18 -5.53 -29.84 -21.67
C ASP A 18 -4.36 -29.31 -22.50
N GLU A 19 -3.12 -29.65 -22.10
CA GLU A 19 -1.88 -29.28 -22.80
C GLU A 19 -0.99 -30.53 -22.95
N GLY A 20 -1.35 -31.39 -23.91
CA GLY A 20 -0.63 -32.65 -24.16
C GLY A 20 -0.76 -33.62 -23.00
N GLU A 21 0.34 -33.88 -22.29
CA GLU A 21 0.37 -34.71 -21.07
C GLU A 21 0.19 -33.89 -19.77
N SER A 22 -0.02 -32.58 -19.90
CA SER A 22 -0.20 -31.64 -18.78
C SER A 22 -1.55 -30.91 -18.89
N TYR A 23 -1.76 -29.93 -18.01
CA TYR A 23 -2.90 -29.04 -18.00
C TYR A 23 -2.47 -27.61 -17.66
N ARG A 24 -3.31 -26.64 -18.06
CA ARG A 24 -3.28 -25.29 -17.50
C ARG A 24 -4.66 -24.91 -16.96
N CYS A 25 -4.66 -24.16 -15.87
CA CYS A 25 -5.87 -23.54 -15.34
C CYS A 25 -5.96 -22.08 -15.77
N GLN A 26 -7.09 -21.70 -16.36
CA GLN A 26 -7.49 -20.32 -16.51
C GLN A 26 -8.34 -19.93 -15.31
N CYS A 27 -7.80 -19.09 -14.44
CA CYS A 27 -8.46 -18.72 -13.20
C CYS A 27 -9.59 -17.72 -13.42
N SER A 28 -10.63 -17.85 -12.60
CA SER A 28 -11.68 -16.85 -12.44
C SER A 28 -11.11 -15.57 -11.81
N GLU A 29 -11.83 -14.45 -11.94
CA GLU A 29 -11.40 -13.15 -11.43
C GLU A 29 -11.04 -13.23 -9.94
N ASN A 30 -9.92 -12.59 -9.55
CA ASN A 30 -9.37 -12.57 -8.19
C ASN A 30 -8.75 -13.88 -7.70
N PHE A 31 -8.53 -14.88 -8.55
CA PHE A 31 -7.79 -16.10 -8.21
C PHE A 31 -6.54 -16.26 -9.07
N MET A 32 -5.52 -16.90 -8.48
CA MET A 32 -4.23 -17.15 -9.10
C MET A 32 -3.60 -18.43 -8.55
N GLY A 33 -2.44 -18.79 -9.10
CA GLY A 33 -1.75 -20.04 -8.79
C GLY A 33 -2.00 -21.09 -9.86
N HIS A 34 -1.22 -22.16 -9.82
CA HIS A 34 -1.23 -23.17 -10.89
C HIS A 34 -2.59 -23.90 -10.98
N ARG A 35 -3.32 -23.96 -9.87
CA ARG A 35 -4.64 -24.56 -9.75
C ARG A 35 -5.70 -23.54 -9.34
N CYS A 36 -5.43 -22.24 -9.46
CA CYS A 36 -6.32 -21.18 -8.98
C CYS A 36 -6.62 -21.25 -7.48
N GLU A 37 -5.68 -21.79 -6.71
CA GLU A 37 -5.83 -22.08 -5.28
C GLU A 37 -5.65 -20.87 -4.37
N ARG A 38 -5.08 -19.76 -4.89
CA ARG A 38 -4.82 -18.54 -4.12
C ARG A 38 -5.74 -17.42 -4.57
N MET A 39 -6.23 -16.62 -3.65
CA MET A 39 -6.87 -15.34 -3.97
C MET A 39 -5.80 -14.29 -4.28
N GLU A 40 -5.93 -13.63 -5.43
CA GLU A 40 -5.03 -12.57 -5.92
C GLU A 40 -5.03 -11.36 -4.99
N LYS A 41 -6.20 -10.99 -4.46
CA LYS A 41 -6.36 -9.91 -3.49
C LYS A 41 -6.38 -10.45 -2.05
N SER A 42 -5.37 -11.24 -1.68
CA SER A 42 -5.22 -11.74 -0.31
C SER A 42 -3.80 -11.56 0.21
N CYS A 43 -3.63 -11.67 1.53
CA CYS A 43 -2.33 -11.61 2.18
C CYS A 43 -1.37 -12.75 1.81
N SER A 44 -1.82 -13.74 1.04
CA SER A 44 -1.02 -14.86 0.54
C SER A 44 -0.01 -14.45 -0.56
N THR A 45 -0.05 -13.21 -1.02
CA THR A 45 0.76 -12.65 -2.12
C THR A 45 1.43 -11.32 -1.74
N PRO A 46 1.83 -11.16 -0.47
CA PRO A 46 1.74 -9.92 0.31
C PRO A 46 2.17 -8.67 -0.45
N GLN A 47 1.31 -7.67 -0.34
CA GLN A 47 1.34 -6.43 -1.09
C GLN A 47 1.58 -5.20 -0.21
N CYS A 48 1.71 -5.35 1.11
CA CYS A 48 1.96 -4.23 2.02
C CYS A 48 3.46 -3.92 2.12
N PHE A 49 3.81 -2.65 1.90
CA PHE A 49 5.18 -2.13 1.96
C PHE A 49 5.49 -1.50 3.32
N ASN A 50 6.77 -1.16 3.53
CA ASN A 50 7.26 -0.37 4.66
C ASN A 50 6.87 -0.90 6.06
N GLY A 51 6.72 -2.23 6.19
CA GLY A 51 6.34 -2.86 7.46
C GLY A 51 4.84 -2.84 7.75
N GLY A 52 4.00 -2.49 6.76
CA GLY A 52 2.55 -2.58 6.88
C GLY A 52 2.07 -4.01 7.15
N VAL A 53 1.06 -4.12 8.02
CA VAL A 53 0.47 -5.42 8.38
C VAL A 53 -0.68 -5.72 7.43
N CYS A 54 -0.59 -6.85 6.71
CA CYS A 54 -1.67 -7.29 5.84
C CYS A 54 -2.76 -8.01 6.65
N VAL A 55 -4.02 -7.63 6.42
CA VAL A 55 -5.19 -8.33 6.96
C VAL A 55 -6.15 -8.70 5.83
N ASN A 56 -6.58 -9.96 5.79
CA ASN A 56 -7.62 -10.40 4.86
C ASN A 56 -8.96 -9.78 5.27
N THR A 57 -9.77 -9.39 4.29
CA THR A 57 -11.16 -8.98 4.48
C THR A 57 -12.09 -10.04 3.87
N ALA A 58 -13.41 -9.85 3.97
CA ALA A 58 -14.38 -10.80 3.42
C ALA A 58 -14.22 -11.02 1.90
N THR A 59 -13.70 -10.04 1.17
CA THR A 59 -13.62 -10.06 -0.30
C THR A 59 -12.24 -9.71 -0.86
N SER A 60 -11.27 -9.31 -0.03
CA SER A 60 -9.97 -8.77 -0.46
C SER A 60 -8.95 -8.80 0.69
N PHE A 61 -8.01 -7.85 0.69
CA PHE A 61 -7.10 -7.54 1.77
C PHE A 61 -7.09 -6.03 2.05
N LYS A 62 -6.58 -5.66 3.23
CA LYS A 62 -6.24 -4.29 3.61
C LYS A 62 -4.85 -4.28 4.23
N CYS A 63 -4.08 -3.23 3.97
CA CYS A 63 -2.86 -2.95 4.70
C CYS A 63 -3.13 -1.98 5.85
N ILE A 64 -2.65 -2.33 7.04
CA ILE A 64 -2.57 -1.41 8.19
C ILE A 64 -1.19 -0.78 8.14
N CYS A 65 -1.14 0.51 7.82
CA CYS A 65 0.11 1.22 7.61
C CYS A 65 0.71 1.73 8.93
N PRO A 66 2.06 1.77 9.04
CA PRO A 66 2.73 2.49 10.10
C PRO A 66 2.45 4.01 10.03
N ILE A 67 2.78 4.72 11.10
CA ILE A 67 2.37 6.12 11.34
C ILE A 67 2.80 7.13 10.26
N ASP A 68 3.86 6.85 9.50
CA ASP A 68 4.39 7.74 8.44
C ASP A 68 4.12 7.22 7.02
N TYR A 69 3.23 6.24 6.87
CA TYR A 69 2.92 5.66 5.57
C TYR A 69 1.42 5.62 5.32
N GLU A 70 1.08 5.76 4.04
CA GLU A 70 -0.28 5.75 3.54
C GLU A 70 -0.38 5.06 2.18
N GLY A 71 -1.57 5.12 1.58
CA GLY A 71 -1.91 4.39 0.38
C GLY A 71 -2.44 2.99 0.68
N GLN A 72 -3.08 2.37 -0.31
CA GLN A 72 -3.69 1.03 -0.15
C GLN A 72 -2.67 -0.02 0.28
N ARG A 73 -1.39 0.20 -0.06
CA ARG A 73 -0.29 -0.73 0.13
C ARG A 73 0.81 -0.19 1.05
N CYS A 74 0.59 0.93 1.73
CA CYS A 74 1.61 1.57 2.57
C CYS A 74 2.90 1.90 1.80
N ASP A 75 2.77 2.18 0.51
CA ASP A 75 3.86 2.50 -0.43
C ASP A 75 4.13 4.00 -0.55
N GLN A 76 3.29 4.82 0.06
CA GLN A 76 3.41 6.27 0.04
C GLN A 76 3.85 6.75 1.42
N LYS A 77 4.82 7.64 1.49
CA LYS A 77 5.18 8.31 2.74
C LYS A 77 4.15 9.40 3.02
N TRP A 78 3.57 9.41 4.21
CA TRP A 78 2.70 10.47 4.67
C TRP A 78 3.48 11.79 4.66
N ASN A 79 2.87 12.84 4.10
CA ASN A 79 3.47 14.17 4.02
C ASN A 79 2.87 15.07 5.09
N ASP A 80 3.56 15.21 6.23
CA ASP A 80 3.13 16.07 7.34
C ASP A 80 3.11 17.55 6.95
N CYS A 81 3.85 17.93 5.90
CA CYS A 81 3.85 19.28 5.34
C CYS A 81 2.68 19.56 4.39
N ALA A 82 1.80 18.60 4.09
CA ALA A 82 0.63 18.83 3.23
C ALA A 82 -0.32 19.89 3.81
N SER A 83 -0.43 19.96 5.14
CA SER A 83 -1.15 21.01 5.87
C SER A 83 -0.19 22.00 6.54
N ASN A 84 0.87 22.44 5.83
CA ASN A 84 1.85 23.35 6.41
C ASN A 84 1.19 24.64 6.91
N SER A 85 1.57 25.06 8.12
CA SER A 85 1.16 26.33 8.72
C SER A 85 2.36 27.26 8.94
N CYS A 86 3.53 26.94 8.37
CA CYS A 86 4.74 27.74 8.52
C CYS A 86 4.56 29.11 7.87
N LEU A 87 4.77 30.18 8.65
CA LEU A 87 4.54 31.56 8.21
C LEU A 87 5.80 32.20 7.64
N HIS A 88 5.60 33.37 7.02
CA HIS A 88 6.68 34.24 6.52
C HIS A 88 7.63 33.56 5.51
N GLY A 89 7.10 32.66 4.68
CA GLY A 89 7.89 31.94 3.68
C GLY A 89 8.91 30.97 4.29
N SER A 90 8.70 30.54 5.54
CA SER A 90 9.54 29.56 6.21
C SER A 90 9.36 28.17 5.62
N THR A 91 10.42 27.36 5.62
CA THR A 91 10.41 26.02 5.02
C THR A 91 9.77 25.02 5.98
N CYS A 92 8.80 24.25 5.50
CA CYS A 92 8.30 23.09 6.23
C CYS A 92 9.24 21.90 6.05
N VAL A 93 9.58 21.24 7.15
CA VAL A 93 10.41 20.04 7.17
C VAL A 93 9.56 18.90 7.71
N ASP A 94 9.28 17.94 6.83
CA ASP A 94 8.54 16.71 7.11
C ASP A 94 9.24 15.88 8.20
N GLY A 95 8.46 15.28 9.09
CA GLY A 95 8.97 14.56 10.26
C GLY A 95 8.35 13.17 10.38
N VAL A 96 8.08 12.78 11.62
CA VAL A 96 7.43 11.52 11.99
C VAL A 96 6.13 11.90 12.71
N ALA A 97 5.00 11.64 12.07
CA ALA A 97 3.65 12.05 12.51
C ALA A 97 3.51 13.55 12.83
N SER A 98 4.43 14.38 12.33
CA SER A 98 4.53 15.81 12.62
C SER A 98 5.52 16.48 11.68
N TYR A 99 5.46 17.80 11.59
CA TYR A 99 6.43 18.60 10.86
C TYR A 99 7.04 19.69 11.73
N THR A 100 8.19 20.21 11.29
CA THR A 100 8.84 21.36 11.90
C THR A 100 8.97 22.51 10.90
N CYS A 101 8.92 23.75 11.37
CA CYS A 101 9.15 24.91 10.53
C CYS A 101 10.59 25.41 10.70
N GLN A 102 11.36 25.41 9.62
CA GLN A 102 12.65 26.07 9.57
C GLN A 102 12.44 27.57 9.31
N CYS A 103 12.46 28.34 10.39
CA CYS A 103 12.16 29.77 10.33
C CYS A 103 13.22 30.56 9.57
N GLN A 104 12.75 31.51 8.75
CA GLN A 104 13.63 32.50 8.13
C GLN A 104 14.31 33.38 9.19
N ARG A 105 15.43 34.00 8.80
CA ARG A 105 16.20 34.88 9.69
C ARG A 105 15.31 36.00 10.22
N GLY A 106 15.29 36.17 11.54
CA GLY A 106 14.47 37.17 12.20
C GLY A 106 13.08 36.70 12.60
N PHE A 107 12.72 35.43 12.38
CA PHE A 107 11.47 34.84 12.87
C PHE A 107 11.73 33.67 13.84
N THR A 108 10.75 33.38 14.70
CA THR A 108 10.77 32.25 15.66
C THR A 108 9.34 31.80 15.95
N GLY A 109 9.19 30.73 16.73
CA GLY A 109 7.89 30.17 17.12
C GLY A 109 7.68 28.82 16.45
N LYS A 110 6.62 28.09 16.84
CA LYS A 110 6.35 26.76 16.29
C LYS A 110 6.06 26.82 14.79
N TYR A 111 5.38 27.88 14.37
CA TYR A 111 4.98 28.15 12.99
C TYR A 111 5.68 29.39 12.43
N CYS A 112 6.78 29.83 13.04
CA CYS A 112 7.55 31.01 12.66
C CYS A 112 6.74 32.32 12.70
N GLU A 113 5.76 32.40 13.60
CA GLU A 113 4.80 33.49 13.74
C GLU A 113 5.35 34.72 14.46
N ILE A 114 6.45 34.60 15.20
CA ILE A 114 7.00 35.67 16.04
C ILE A 114 8.15 36.36 15.30
N SER A 115 8.01 37.67 15.03
CA SER A 115 9.11 38.49 14.49
C SER A 115 10.07 38.95 15.59
N LYS A 116 11.36 38.74 15.37
CA LYS A 116 12.49 39.24 16.16
C LYS A 116 13.25 40.37 15.47
N ILE A 117 12.78 40.83 14.30
CA ILE A 117 13.37 41.99 13.64
C ILE A 117 13.02 43.21 14.49
N ARG A 118 14.00 43.74 15.20
CA ARG A 118 13.84 45.01 15.92
C ARG A 118 13.73 46.11 14.86
N LYS A 119 12.65 46.90 14.95
CA LYS A 119 12.50 48.15 14.21
C LYS A 119 13.54 49.16 14.67
#